data_AF-A0A6I0EQR7-F1
#
_entry.id   AF-A0A6I0EQR7-F1
#
_cell.length_a   1.000
_cell.length_b   1.000
_cell.length_c   1.000
_cell.angle_alpha   90.00
_cell.angle_beta   90.00
_cell.angle_gamma   90.00
#
_symmetry.space_group_name_H-M   'P 1'
#
loop_
_entity.id
_entity.type
_entity.pdbx_description
1 polymer ?
#
loop_
_entity_poly.entity_id
_entity_poly.type
_entity_poly.pdbx_seq_one_letter_code
_entity_poly.pdbx_strand_id
1 'polypeptide(L)'
;MIVDCYTHFWDSPSQLGPASARGGRLFTGHRPDGGAAPLNNAGPDRHVQAGKPVDLTIVVGFVSAHLEAKIPNERVAEHVNRHPERLIGFAGVDPSRPQEALDELSRAQNDLGLAGIAVAPAAQNFHPSDSRAMRVYAKAVEFGMPVLFHPGIWVGPEIRLDYARPFLLDEVAREFPEMRMLLAHMGLPWMDETIFLLAKHEHVYAEISGLLRHPWQAYQSLLSAHEQGVMDKLLFGSGFPFSTASECIDTLFSINQLCQGTNLPMVPRDQLRAILHRDALAALRLRSPATVAGA
;
A
#
# COMPACT_ATOMS: atom_id res chain seq x y z
N MET A 1 7.30 12.76 -12.96
CA MET A 1 6.97 12.78 -11.52
C MET A 1 7.12 11.36 -10.98
N ILE A 2 7.64 11.20 -9.77
CA ILE A 2 7.76 9.94 -9.04
C ILE A 2 6.85 10.04 -7.80
N VAL A 3 5.95 9.07 -7.65
CA VAL A 3 5.04 8.99 -6.51
C VAL A 3 5.34 7.71 -5.74
N ASP A 4 5.66 7.83 -4.46
CA ASP A 4 5.73 6.70 -3.55
C ASP A 4 4.32 6.39 -3.04
N CYS A 5 3.74 5.29 -3.52
CA CYS A 5 2.31 5.01 -3.33
C CYS A 5 1.97 4.33 -2.00
N TYR A 6 2.96 3.97 -1.18
CA TYR A 6 2.69 3.27 0.07
C TYR A 6 3.79 3.51 1.10
N THR A 7 3.48 4.32 2.10
CA THR A 7 4.29 4.49 3.30
C THR A 7 3.41 4.52 4.55
N HIS A 8 4.02 4.18 5.67
CA HIS A 8 3.45 4.32 7.00
C HIS A 8 4.35 5.20 7.85
N PHE A 9 3.78 5.85 8.86
CA PHE A 9 4.56 6.41 9.95
C PHE A 9 3.79 6.18 11.25
N TRP A 10 4.51 6.12 12.35
CA TRP A 10 3.91 6.09 13.67
C TRP A 10 4.87 6.70 14.68
N ASP A 11 4.30 7.29 15.73
CA ASP A 11 5.03 7.93 16.81
C ASP A 11 5.62 6.89 17.76
N SER A 12 4.90 5.77 17.95
CA SER A 12 5.31 4.68 18.83
C SER A 12 4.84 3.32 18.31
N PRO A 13 5.64 2.24 18.44
CA PRO A 13 5.21 0.88 18.10
C PRO A 13 3.94 0.43 18.83
N SER A 14 3.60 1.02 19.98
CA SER A 14 2.35 0.72 20.69
C SER A 14 1.11 0.99 19.84
N GLN A 15 1.20 1.87 18.85
CA GLN A 15 0.13 2.14 17.89
C GLN A 15 -0.17 0.95 16.96
N LEU A 16 0.73 -0.04 16.89
CA LEU A 16 0.56 -1.25 16.09
C LEU A 16 -0.09 -2.41 16.88
N GLY A 17 -0.58 -2.11 18.09
CA GLY A 17 -1.25 -3.05 18.97
C GLY A 17 -0.29 -3.85 19.86
N PRO A 18 -0.76 -4.44 20.96
CA PRO A 18 0.07 -5.18 21.94
C PRO A 18 0.77 -6.40 21.32
N ALA A 19 0.20 -6.94 20.25
CA ALA A 19 0.78 -8.03 19.49
C ALA A 19 2.10 -7.70 18.80
N SER A 20 2.24 -6.46 18.30
CA SER A 20 3.47 -6.01 17.63
C SER A 20 4.68 -6.05 18.57
N ALA A 21 4.46 -5.81 19.87
CA ALA A 21 5.50 -5.85 20.90
C ALA A 21 6.02 -7.27 21.20
N ARG A 22 5.31 -8.32 20.78
CA ARG A 22 5.69 -9.73 20.99
C ARG A 22 6.70 -10.26 19.94
N GLY A 23 7.20 -9.41 19.05
CA GLY A 23 8.20 -9.78 18.05
C GLY A 23 7.63 -10.55 16.86
N GLY A 24 6.44 -10.16 16.39
CA GLY A 24 5.84 -10.71 15.16
C GLY A 24 6.75 -10.50 13.95
N ARG A 25 6.78 -11.48 13.03
CA ARG A 25 7.54 -11.33 11.78
C ARG A 25 6.83 -10.33 10.89
N LEU A 26 7.56 -9.47 10.19
CA LEU A 26 6.95 -8.58 9.20
C LEU A 26 6.29 -9.40 8.09
N PHE A 27 5.16 -8.91 7.57
CA PHE A 27 4.46 -9.57 6.46
C PHE A 27 5.39 -9.70 5.24
N THR A 28 6.19 -8.68 5.03
CA THR A 28 7.14 -8.59 3.92
C THR A 28 8.52 -9.16 4.27
N GLY A 29 8.69 -9.94 5.34
CA GLY A 29 9.95 -10.61 5.70
C GLY A 29 11.04 -9.72 6.34
N HIS A 30 12.27 -10.26 6.45
CA HIS A 30 13.45 -9.51 6.95
C HIS A 30 14.11 -8.73 5.80
N ARG A 31 14.93 -7.72 6.14
CA ARG A 31 15.80 -7.08 5.15
C ARG A 31 16.84 -8.10 4.63
N PRO A 32 17.36 -7.93 3.41
CA PRO A 32 18.40 -8.80 2.84
C PRO A 32 19.68 -8.88 3.70
N ASP A 33 19.95 -7.84 4.49
CA ASP A 33 21.07 -7.76 5.45
C ASP A 33 20.80 -8.53 6.77
N GLY A 34 19.65 -9.20 6.90
CA GLY A 34 19.26 -9.96 8.08
C GLY A 34 18.66 -9.12 9.21
N GLY A 35 18.58 -7.79 9.06
CA GLY A 35 18.00 -6.89 10.05
C GLY A 35 16.47 -6.83 9.99
N ALA A 36 15.80 -6.88 11.14
CA ALA A 36 14.46 -6.32 11.24
C ALA A 36 14.59 -4.79 11.20
N ALA A 37 13.84 -4.09 10.34
CA ALA A 37 13.72 -2.65 10.50
C ALA A 37 13.05 -2.41 11.86
N PRO A 38 13.72 -1.70 12.80
CA PRO A 38 13.15 -1.55 14.12
C PRO A 38 11.85 -0.75 14.00
N LEU A 39 10.77 -1.28 14.57
CA LEU A 39 9.48 -0.58 14.62
C LEU A 39 9.63 0.83 15.23
N ASN A 40 10.69 1.09 15.99
CA ASN A 40 10.98 2.39 16.57
C ASN A 40 11.43 3.46 15.56
N ASN A 41 11.66 3.11 14.29
CA ASN A 41 12.27 4.00 13.30
C ASN A 41 11.28 4.52 12.25
N ALA A 42 10.05 4.82 12.68
CA ALA A 42 8.93 5.19 11.82
C ALA A 42 8.40 6.61 12.02
N GLY A 43 9.12 7.45 12.77
CA GLY A 43 8.65 8.80 13.11
C GLY A 43 8.48 9.73 11.89
N PRO A 44 7.69 10.82 12.04
CA PRO A 44 7.34 11.73 10.94
C PRO A 44 8.56 12.39 10.29
N ASP A 45 9.59 12.79 11.06
CA ASP A 45 10.80 13.40 10.50
C ASP A 45 11.57 12.42 9.61
N ARG A 46 11.69 11.16 10.05
CA ARG A 46 12.31 10.08 9.26
C ARG A 46 11.51 9.81 7.99
N HIS A 47 10.19 9.81 8.07
CA HIS A 47 9.31 9.65 6.92
C HIS A 47 9.59 10.73 5.85
N VAL A 48 9.68 12.00 6.26
CA VAL A 48 9.99 13.12 5.34
C VAL A 48 11.38 12.96 4.71
N GLN A 49 12.38 12.53 5.49
CA GLN A 49 13.73 12.26 4.96
C GLN A 49 13.73 11.11 3.95
N ALA A 50 13.02 10.01 4.25
CA ALA A 50 12.93 8.85 3.38
C ALA A 50 12.22 9.15 2.05
N GLY A 51 11.27 10.10 2.07
CA GLY A 51 10.56 10.57 0.88
C GLY A 51 11.33 11.61 0.04
N LYS A 52 12.50 12.12 0.46
CA LYS A 52 13.27 13.13 -0.33
C LYS A 52 13.57 12.72 -1.78
N PRO A 53 13.85 11.45 -2.12
CA PRO A 53 14.13 11.05 -3.50
C PRO A 53 12.91 11.06 -4.45
N VAL A 54 11.69 11.28 -3.93
CA VAL A 54 10.44 11.26 -4.72
C VAL A 54 9.72 12.60 -4.67
N ASP A 55 8.86 12.86 -5.65
CA ASP A 55 8.12 14.12 -5.73
C ASP A 55 6.96 14.13 -4.73
N LEU A 56 6.20 13.02 -4.66
CA LEU A 56 5.05 12.85 -3.78
C LEU A 56 5.11 11.54 -2.99
N THR A 57 4.47 11.50 -1.83
CA THR A 57 4.34 10.31 -0.99
C THR A 57 2.91 10.15 -0.47
N ILE A 58 2.35 8.94 -0.64
CA ILE A 58 1.07 8.56 -0.06
C ILE A 58 1.31 7.96 1.33
N VAL A 59 0.78 8.62 2.34
CA VAL A 59 0.91 8.25 3.76
C VAL A 59 -0.37 7.57 4.22
N VAL A 60 -0.24 6.35 4.72
CA VAL A 60 -1.37 5.48 5.01
C VAL A 60 -1.61 5.38 6.51
N GLY A 61 -2.83 5.68 6.94
CA GLY A 61 -3.31 5.42 8.30
C GLY A 61 -3.67 3.95 8.51
N PHE A 62 -3.85 3.55 9.77
CA PHE A 62 -4.21 2.18 10.12
C PHE A 62 -5.05 2.14 11.39
N VAL A 63 -6.10 1.34 11.40
CA VAL A 63 -6.89 1.08 12.61
C VAL A 63 -7.38 -0.36 12.58
N SER A 64 -7.28 -1.07 13.69
CA SER A 64 -7.84 -2.41 13.84
C SER A 64 -8.34 -2.57 15.26
N ALA A 65 -9.67 -2.69 15.40
CA ALA A 65 -10.32 -3.05 16.66
C ALA A 65 -9.91 -4.46 17.11
N HIS A 66 -9.71 -5.38 16.16
CA HIS A 66 -9.28 -6.76 16.41
C HIS A 66 -7.86 -6.84 17.02
N LEU A 67 -6.95 -5.96 16.58
CA LEU A 67 -5.57 -5.94 17.07
C LEU A 67 -5.31 -4.88 18.14
N GLU A 68 -6.33 -4.09 18.52
CA GLU A 68 -6.17 -2.91 19.38
C GLU A 68 -5.08 -1.95 18.85
N ALA A 69 -4.99 -1.82 17.52
CA ALA A 69 -3.99 -1.02 16.83
C ALA A 69 -4.64 0.23 16.24
N LYS A 70 -3.99 1.38 16.36
CA LYS A 70 -4.47 2.65 15.79
C LYS A 70 -3.34 3.65 15.54
N ILE A 71 -3.19 4.02 14.28
CA ILE A 71 -2.57 5.25 13.80
C ILE A 71 -3.73 6.21 13.49
N PRO A 72 -4.01 7.20 14.36
CA PRO A 72 -5.18 8.06 14.20
C PRO A 72 -5.14 8.85 12.88
N ASN A 73 -6.28 8.97 12.21
CA ASN A 73 -6.37 9.72 10.95
C ASN A 73 -6.06 11.22 11.14
N GLU A 74 -6.30 11.77 12.33
CA GLU A 74 -5.88 13.13 12.69
C GLU A 74 -4.36 13.29 12.65
N ARG A 75 -3.61 12.27 13.10
CA ARG A 75 -2.15 12.29 13.05
C ARG A 75 -1.67 12.25 11.60
N VAL A 76 -2.31 11.45 10.76
CA VAL A 76 -2.03 11.41 9.31
C VAL A 76 -2.30 12.77 8.68
N ALA A 77 -3.46 13.37 8.95
CA ALA A 77 -3.84 14.68 8.44
C ALA A 77 -2.90 15.79 8.92
N GLU A 78 -2.53 15.80 10.20
CA GLU A 78 -1.55 16.74 10.77
C GLU A 78 -0.19 16.63 10.06
N HIS A 79 0.27 15.40 9.80
CA HIS A 79 1.53 15.17 9.10
C HIS A 79 1.46 15.64 7.64
N VAL A 80 0.36 15.37 6.94
CA VAL A 80 0.10 15.88 5.59
C VAL A 80 0.10 17.40 5.56
N ASN A 81 -0.57 18.05 6.52
CA ASN A 81 -0.67 19.51 6.60
C ASN A 81 0.67 20.22 6.88
N ARG A 82 1.70 19.50 7.36
CA ARG A 82 3.06 20.04 7.50
C ARG A 82 3.83 20.07 6.18
N HIS A 83 3.45 19.22 5.23
CA HIS A 83 4.10 19.07 3.92
C HIS A 83 3.05 18.85 2.80
N PRO A 84 2.04 19.73 2.68
CA PRO A 84 0.90 19.50 1.80
C PRO A 84 1.33 19.43 0.34
N GLU A 85 2.44 20.07 -0.05
CA GLU A 85 3.00 20.02 -1.40
C GLU A 85 3.63 18.67 -1.78
N ARG A 86 3.86 17.79 -0.79
CA ARG A 86 4.53 16.49 -0.99
C ARG A 86 3.73 15.29 -0.53
N LEU A 87 2.77 15.47 0.38
CA LEU A 87 2.10 14.35 1.04
C LEU A 87 0.62 14.27 0.64
N ILE A 88 0.15 13.04 0.45
CA ILE A 88 -1.26 12.70 0.27
C ILE A 88 -1.63 11.69 1.36
N GLY A 89 -2.65 11.98 2.16
CA GLY A 89 -3.06 11.11 3.27
C GLY A 89 -4.17 10.15 2.89
N PHE A 90 -4.04 8.88 3.27
CA PHE A 90 -5.10 7.87 3.20
C PHE A 90 -5.56 7.52 4.62
N ALA A 91 -6.87 7.51 4.83
CA ALA A 91 -7.48 7.20 6.11
C ALA A 91 -7.47 5.69 6.38
N GLY A 92 -7.01 5.27 7.56
CA GLY A 92 -7.27 3.92 8.04
C GLY A 92 -8.74 3.80 8.45
N VAL A 93 -9.44 2.80 7.92
CA VAL A 93 -10.86 2.53 8.24
C VAL A 93 -11.02 1.06 8.63
N ASP A 94 -11.76 0.78 9.70
CA ASP A 94 -12.06 -0.59 10.15
C ASP A 94 -13.55 -0.93 9.92
N PRO A 95 -13.87 -1.75 8.90
CA PRO A 95 -15.25 -2.13 8.61
C PRO A 95 -15.93 -3.00 9.68
N SER A 96 -15.20 -3.54 10.65
CA SER A 96 -15.79 -4.36 11.72
C SER A 96 -16.84 -3.60 12.55
N ARG A 97 -16.74 -2.26 12.57
CA ARG A 97 -17.69 -1.31 13.18
C ARG A 97 -18.30 -0.41 12.11
N PRO A 98 -19.34 -0.86 11.39
CA PRO A 98 -19.74 -0.24 10.13
C PRO A 98 -20.23 1.21 10.26
N GLN A 99 -20.93 1.57 11.35
CA GLN A 99 -21.37 2.96 11.52
C GLN A 99 -20.20 3.89 11.81
N GLU A 100 -19.33 3.52 12.76
CA GLU A 100 -18.09 4.25 13.06
C GLU A 100 -17.21 4.39 11.81
N ALA A 101 -17.11 3.35 10.98
CA ALA A 101 -16.36 3.37 9.74
C ALA A 101 -16.92 4.37 8.71
N LEU A 102 -18.23 4.46 8.56
CA LEU A 102 -18.89 5.39 7.63
C LEU A 102 -18.79 6.84 8.11
N ASP A 103 -18.94 7.06 9.42
CA ASP A 103 -18.77 8.38 10.04
C ASP A 103 -17.32 8.84 9.89
N GLU A 104 -16.36 7.95 10.17
CA GLU A 104 -14.93 8.22 10.03
C GLU A 104 -14.53 8.51 8.58
N LEU A 105 -15.08 7.78 7.62
CA LEU A 105 -14.82 8.00 6.20
C LEU A 105 -15.36 9.38 5.76
N SER A 106 -16.55 9.78 6.24
CA SER A 106 -17.11 11.11 6.01
C SER A 106 -16.25 12.21 6.62
N ARG A 107 -15.78 12.02 7.85
CA ARG A 107 -14.88 12.95 8.54
C ARG A 107 -13.51 13.06 7.87
N ALA A 108 -12.95 11.92 7.45
CA ALA A 108 -11.66 11.85 6.75
C ALA A 108 -11.68 12.69 5.46
N GLN A 109 -12.76 12.61 4.69
CA GLN A 109 -12.88 13.39 3.47
C GLN A 109 -13.19 14.88 3.73
N ASN A 110 -14.22 15.16 4.53
CA ASN A 110 -14.77 16.52 4.63
C ASN A 110 -14.00 17.41 5.61
N ASP A 111 -13.47 16.84 6.69
CA ASP A 111 -12.87 17.61 7.78
C ASP A 111 -11.33 17.49 7.80
N LEU A 112 -10.80 16.32 7.40
CA LEU A 112 -9.35 16.05 7.45
C LEU A 112 -8.63 16.17 6.09
N GLY A 113 -9.37 16.27 4.98
CA GLY A 113 -8.79 16.38 3.64
C GLY A 113 -8.00 15.15 3.18
N LEU A 114 -8.29 13.97 3.74
CA LEU A 114 -7.66 12.71 3.32
C LEU A 114 -8.28 12.25 1.99
N ALA A 115 -7.44 11.76 1.09
CA ALA A 115 -7.79 11.57 -0.32
C ALA A 115 -8.14 10.12 -0.69
N GLY A 116 -7.85 9.15 0.18
CA GLY A 116 -8.11 7.73 -0.03
C GLY A 116 -8.37 7.01 1.29
N ILE A 117 -8.74 5.74 1.24
CA ILE A 117 -8.88 4.89 2.44
C ILE A 117 -7.98 3.66 2.35
N ALA A 118 -7.63 3.10 3.50
CA ALA A 118 -6.88 1.88 3.62
C ALA A 118 -7.54 0.89 4.58
N VAL A 119 -7.55 -0.37 4.18
CA VAL A 119 -8.08 -1.51 4.94
C VAL A 119 -7.09 -2.68 4.91
N ALA A 120 -7.09 -3.49 5.95
CA ALA A 120 -6.41 -4.77 6.02
C ALA A 120 -7.35 -5.88 6.49
N PRO A 121 -8.04 -6.57 5.55
CA PRO A 121 -8.98 -7.64 5.88
C PRO A 121 -8.45 -8.69 6.86
N ALA A 122 -7.20 -9.15 6.66
CA ALA A 122 -6.56 -10.11 7.55
C ALA A 122 -6.24 -9.57 8.95
N ALA A 123 -5.80 -8.32 9.05
CA ALA A 123 -5.44 -7.67 10.32
C ALA A 123 -6.66 -7.10 11.06
N GLN A 124 -7.77 -6.85 10.36
CA GLN A 124 -9.03 -6.37 10.90
C GLN A 124 -10.08 -7.49 11.04
N ASN A 125 -9.71 -8.73 10.69
CA ASN A 125 -10.52 -9.94 10.86
C ASN A 125 -11.90 -9.86 10.17
N PHE A 126 -11.91 -9.47 8.89
CA PHE A 126 -13.11 -9.52 8.05
C PHE A 126 -12.82 -10.08 6.66
N HIS A 127 -13.81 -10.73 6.05
CA HIS A 127 -13.73 -11.17 4.66
C HIS A 127 -13.84 -9.96 3.72
N PRO A 128 -13.03 -9.80 2.66
CA PRO A 128 -13.09 -8.61 1.83
C PRO A 128 -14.48 -8.27 1.27
N SER A 129 -15.30 -9.25 0.91
CA SER A 129 -16.69 -9.06 0.48
C SER A 129 -17.75 -9.13 1.61
N ASP A 130 -17.34 -9.04 2.88
CA ASP A 130 -18.28 -8.91 4.00
C ASP A 130 -19.19 -7.70 3.78
N SER A 131 -20.50 -7.83 4.03
CA SER A 131 -21.48 -6.78 3.77
C SER A 131 -21.15 -5.46 4.48
N ARG A 132 -20.47 -5.50 5.63
CA ARG A 132 -19.98 -4.30 6.32
C ARG A 132 -18.88 -3.59 5.53
N ALA A 133 -17.94 -4.35 4.98
CA ALA A 133 -16.87 -3.82 4.12
C ALA A 133 -17.42 -3.28 2.80
N MET A 134 -18.35 -4.00 2.17
CA MET A 134 -19.00 -3.56 0.93
C MET A 134 -19.71 -2.22 1.10
N ARG A 135 -20.33 -1.95 2.26
CA ARG A 135 -20.92 -0.63 2.57
C ARG A 135 -19.87 0.49 2.66
N VAL A 136 -18.69 0.20 3.21
CA VAL A 136 -17.57 1.15 3.27
C VAL A 136 -17.05 1.43 1.86
N TYR A 137 -16.91 0.40 1.02
CA TYR A 137 -16.46 0.54 -0.36
C TYR A 137 -17.44 1.33 -1.23
N ALA A 138 -18.75 1.06 -1.11
CA ALA A 138 -19.78 1.86 -1.77
C ALA A 138 -19.66 3.35 -1.41
N LYS A 139 -19.41 3.65 -0.12
CA LYS A 139 -19.20 5.04 0.33
C LYS A 139 -17.90 5.64 -0.22
N ALA A 140 -16.82 4.88 -0.28
CA ALA A 140 -15.56 5.31 -0.91
C ALA A 140 -15.76 5.65 -2.40
N VAL A 141 -16.54 4.84 -3.12
CA VAL A 141 -16.94 5.10 -4.51
C VAL A 141 -17.71 6.40 -4.66
N GLU A 142 -18.74 6.63 -3.82
CA GLU A 142 -19.51 7.89 -3.84
C GLU A 142 -18.62 9.12 -3.69
N PHE A 143 -17.57 9.00 -2.87
CA PHE A 143 -16.60 10.07 -2.61
C PHE A 143 -15.45 10.13 -3.62
N GLY A 144 -15.36 9.16 -4.52
CA GLY A 144 -14.26 9.05 -5.48
C GLY A 144 -12.91 8.76 -4.83
N MET A 145 -12.90 8.16 -3.62
CA MET A 145 -11.71 7.81 -2.87
C MET A 145 -11.19 6.42 -3.29
N PRO A 146 -9.91 6.26 -3.69
CA PRO A 146 -9.32 4.95 -3.89
C PRO A 146 -9.26 4.16 -2.59
N VAL A 147 -9.27 2.83 -2.72
CA VAL A 147 -9.19 1.89 -1.61
C VAL A 147 -7.88 1.11 -1.70
N LEU A 148 -7.05 1.26 -0.68
CA LEU A 148 -5.82 0.51 -0.52
C LEU A 148 -6.07 -0.74 0.33
N PHE A 149 -5.70 -1.90 -0.19
CA PHE A 149 -5.77 -3.17 0.50
C PHE A 149 -4.36 -3.59 0.89
N HIS A 150 -4.06 -3.57 2.20
CA HIS A 150 -2.77 -4.07 2.69
C HIS A 150 -2.95 -5.35 3.51
N PRO A 151 -1.98 -6.28 3.48
CA PRO A 151 -2.11 -7.56 4.17
C PRO A 151 -1.88 -7.46 5.70
N GLY A 152 -1.62 -6.26 6.21
CA GLY A 152 -1.13 -6.01 7.58
C GLY A 152 0.35 -5.60 7.59
N ILE A 153 0.84 -5.21 8.77
CA ILE A 153 2.24 -4.80 8.97
C ILE A 153 3.13 -5.99 9.38
N TRP A 154 2.59 -6.87 10.21
CA TRP A 154 3.24 -8.07 10.71
C TRP A 154 2.30 -9.27 10.61
N VAL A 155 2.88 -10.47 10.71
CA VAL A 155 2.21 -11.76 10.67
C VAL A 155 2.40 -12.44 12.01
N GLY A 156 1.28 -12.76 12.66
CA GLY A 156 1.25 -13.58 13.85
C GLY A 156 -0.10 -14.31 13.98
N PRO A 157 -0.27 -15.12 15.03
CA PRO A 157 -1.40 -16.05 15.20
C PRO A 157 -2.80 -15.43 15.10
N GLU A 158 -2.94 -14.15 15.37
CA GLU A 158 -4.18 -13.38 15.35
C GLU A 158 -4.54 -12.82 13.96
N ILE A 159 -3.61 -12.86 13.01
CA ILE A 159 -3.82 -12.43 11.62
C ILE A 159 -4.43 -13.58 10.83
N ARG A 160 -5.56 -13.32 10.17
CA ARG A 160 -6.24 -14.33 9.35
C ARG A 160 -5.76 -14.29 7.92
N LEU A 161 -4.73 -15.09 7.64
CA LEU A 161 -4.09 -15.15 6.31
C LEU A 161 -5.06 -15.43 5.17
N ASP A 162 -6.13 -16.21 5.40
CA ASP A 162 -7.14 -16.47 4.38
C ASP A 162 -7.73 -15.17 3.81
N TYR A 163 -7.94 -14.15 4.66
CA TYR A 163 -8.49 -12.86 4.26
C TYR A 163 -7.46 -11.94 3.58
N ALA A 164 -6.17 -12.28 3.60
CA ALA A 164 -5.14 -11.54 2.87
C ALA A 164 -4.98 -12.02 1.42
N ARG A 165 -5.65 -13.10 1.01
CA ARG A 165 -5.50 -13.64 -0.35
C ARG A 165 -6.10 -12.68 -1.39
N PRO A 166 -5.31 -12.24 -2.39
CA PRO A 166 -5.78 -11.31 -3.42
C PRO A 166 -7.04 -11.78 -4.13
N PHE A 167 -7.20 -13.08 -4.43
CA PHE A 167 -8.36 -13.56 -5.20
C PHE A 167 -9.71 -13.19 -4.56
N LEU A 168 -9.77 -12.99 -3.23
CA LEU A 168 -10.98 -12.56 -2.54
C LEU A 168 -11.46 -11.16 -2.94
N LEU A 169 -10.56 -10.36 -3.50
CA LEU A 169 -10.87 -9.03 -4.03
C LEU A 169 -11.55 -9.08 -5.41
N ASP A 170 -11.63 -10.25 -6.05
CA ASP A 170 -12.33 -10.40 -7.33
C ASP A 170 -13.80 -10.02 -7.24
N GLU A 171 -14.48 -10.46 -6.17
CA GLU A 171 -15.88 -10.14 -5.93
C GLU A 171 -16.08 -8.65 -5.72
N VAL A 172 -15.19 -8.03 -4.93
CA VAL A 172 -15.20 -6.58 -4.66
C VAL A 172 -15.02 -5.78 -5.95
N ALA A 173 -14.05 -6.15 -6.79
CA ALA A 173 -13.76 -5.47 -8.05
C ALA A 173 -14.89 -5.63 -9.08
N ARG A 174 -15.60 -6.77 -9.06
CA ARG A 174 -16.79 -6.98 -9.91
C ARG A 174 -17.98 -6.13 -9.49
N GLU A 175 -18.19 -5.95 -8.19
CA GLU A 175 -19.31 -5.16 -7.66
C GLU A 175 -19.07 -3.66 -7.85
N PHE A 176 -17.81 -3.21 -7.70
CA PHE A 176 -17.42 -1.80 -7.83
C PHE A 176 -16.39 -1.61 -8.95
N PRO A 177 -16.77 -1.82 -10.23
CA PRO A 177 -15.82 -1.75 -11.34
C PRO A 177 -15.19 -0.36 -11.53
N GLU A 178 -15.82 0.71 -11.05
CA GLU A 178 -15.30 2.08 -11.05
C GLU A 178 -14.32 2.39 -9.91
N MET A 179 -14.27 1.55 -8.87
CA MET A 179 -13.43 1.77 -7.69
C MET A 179 -11.95 1.60 -8.06
N ARG A 180 -11.13 2.58 -7.70
CA ARG A 180 -9.67 2.48 -7.82
C ARG A 180 -9.12 1.66 -6.65
N MET A 181 -8.66 0.46 -6.93
CA MET A 181 -8.12 -0.46 -5.92
C MET A 181 -6.60 -0.50 -6.02
N LEU A 182 -5.92 -0.39 -4.89
CA LEU A 182 -4.47 -0.53 -4.80
C LEU A 182 -4.10 -1.67 -3.84
N LEU A 183 -3.51 -2.73 -4.36
CA LEU A 183 -3.01 -3.85 -3.56
C LEU A 183 -1.57 -3.55 -3.12
N ALA A 184 -1.32 -3.62 -1.82
CA ALA A 184 0.02 -3.49 -1.29
C ALA A 184 0.87 -4.72 -1.59
N HIS A 185 2.17 -4.49 -1.79
CA HIS A 185 3.24 -5.47 -1.89
C HIS A 185 3.07 -6.52 -2.98
N MET A 186 2.40 -6.16 -4.07
CA MET A 186 2.01 -7.09 -5.13
C MET A 186 1.21 -8.31 -4.61
N GLY A 187 0.51 -8.15 -3.48
CA GLY A 187 -0.24 -9.22 -2.81
C GLY A 187 0.62 -10.38 -2.31
N LEU A 188 1.89 -10.11 -1.97
CA LEU A 188 2.80 -11.09 -1.34
C LEU A 188 2.06 -11.92 -0.28
N PRO A 189 2.26 -13.25 -0.18
CA PRO A 189 3.06 -14.10 -1.07
C PRO A 189 2.30 -14.63 -2.31
N TRP A 190 1.10 -14.14 -2.60
CA TRP A 190 0.22 -14.65 -3.66
C TRP A 190 0.30 -13.81 -4.94
N MET A 191 1.52 -13.53 -5.42
CA MET A 191 1.73 -12.62 -6.55
C MET A 191 0.99 -13.06 -7.82
N ASP A 192 0.89 -14.38 -8.06
CA ASP A 192 0.17 -14.90 -9.23
C ASP A 192 -1.32 -14.50 -9.20
N GLU A 193 -1.98 -14.58 -8.05
CA GLU A 193 -3.38 -14.13 -7.91
C GLU A 193 -3.51 -12.64 -8.20
N THR A 194 -2.58 -11.83 -7.67
CA THR A 194 -2.55 -10.39 -7.96
C THR A 194 -2.42 -10.13 -9.45
N ILE A 195 -1.47 -10.77 -10.13
CA ILE A 195 -1.25 -10.60 -11.58
C ILE A 195 -2.54 -10.87 -12.37
N PHE A 196 -3.26 -11.94 -12.07
CA PHE A 196 -4.52 -12.25 -12.74
C PHE A 196 -5.65 -11.26 -12.41
N LEU A 197 -5.68 -10.68 -11.21
CA LEU A 197 -6.62 -9.60 -10.90
C LEU A 197 -6.31 -8.33 -11.70
N LEU A 198 -5.03 -7.95 -11.82
CA LEU A 198 -4.60 -6.81 -12.62
C LEU A 198 -4.97 -6.98 -14.10
N ALA A 199 -4.85 -8.21 -14.62
CA ALA A 199 -5.23 -8.53 -16.00
C ALA A 199 -6.75 -8.48 -16.21
N LYS A 200 -7.52 -8.91 -15.19
CA LYS A 200 -8.97 -9.05 -15.28
C LYS A 200 -9.71 -7.72 -15.12
N HIS A 201 -9.23 -6.83 -14.25
CA HIS A 201 -9.97 -5.65 -13.83
C HIS A 201 -9.28 -4.35 -14.21
N GLU A 202 -10.02 -3.45 -14.85
CA GLU A 202 -9.49 -2.19 -15.36
C GLU A 202 -8.92 -1.29 -14.26
N HIS A 203 -9.54 -1.27 -13.08
CA HIS A 203 -9.23 -0.33 -12.01
C HIS A 203 -8.54 -0.97 -10.79
N VAL A 204 -7.95 -2.15 -10.98
CA VAL A 204 -7.13 -2.80 -9.96
C VAL A 204 -5.65 -2.59 -10.28
N TYR A 205 -4.92 -2.04 -9.32
CA TYR A 205 -3.50 -1.73 -9.39
C TYR A 205 -2.77 -2.39 -8.22
N ALA A 206 -1.46 -2.53 -8.33
CA ALA A 206 -0.62 -2.99 -7.24
C ALA A 206 0.65 -2.15 -7.13
N GLU A 207 1.16 -2.00 -5.90
CA GLU A 207 2.46 -1.38 -5.67
C GLU A 207 3.50 -2.42 -5.24
N ILE A 208 4.77 -2.17 -5.58
CA ILE A 208 5.85 -3.17 -5.53
C ILE A 208 6.72 -3.11 -4.25
N SER A 209 6.40 -2.26 -3.28
CA SER A 209 7.13 -2.22 -2.01
C SER A 209 7.08 -3.57 -1.30
N GLY A 210 8.02 -3.84 -0.39
CA GLY A 210 8.06 -5.13 0.31
C GLY A 210 8.52 -6.31 -0.56
N LEU A 211 7.96 -6.47 -1.77
CA LEU A 211 8.40 -7.44 -2.78
C LEU A 211 9.87 -7.20 -3.15
N LEU A 212 10.27 -5.95 -3.33
CA LEU A 212 11.66 -5.58 -3.64
C LEU A 212 12.66 -6.02 -2.55
N ARG A 213 12.22 -6.32 -1.32
CA ARG A 213 13.11 -6.87 -0.28
C ARG A 213 13.44 -8.35 -0.49
N HIS A 214 12.79 -8.98 -1.47
CA HIS A 214 13.01 -10.36 -1.90
C HIS A 214 13.42 -10.37 -3.38
N PRO A 215 14.68 -10.06 -3.73
CA PRO A 215 15.10 -9.85 -5.12
C PRO A 215 14.72 -11.00 -6.07
N TRP A 216 14.80 -12.25 -5.61
CA TRP A 216 14.40 -13.40 -6.42
C TRP A 216 12.88 -13.42 -6.72
N GLN A 217 12.03 -13.23 -5.70
CA GLN A 217 10.58 -13.17 -5.89
C GLN A 217 10.17 -11.94 -6.69
N ALA A 218 10.83 -10.80 -6.46
CA ALA A 218 10.63 -9.59 -7.24
C ALA A 218 10.93 -9.81 -8.72
N TYR A 219 12.07 -10.42 -9.03
CA TYR A 219 12.44 -10.78 -10.40
C TYR A 219 11.39 -11.69 -11.05
N GLN A 220 10.99 -12.78 -10.39
CA GLN A 220 9.98 -13.70 -10.90
C GLN A 220 8.63 -13.01 -11.15
N SER A 221 8.18 -12.20 -10.18
CA SER A 221 6.87 -11.55 -10.23
C SER A 221 6.82 -10.45 -11.29
N LEU A 222 7.89 -9.66 -11.44
CA LEU A 222 7.97 -8.62 -12.47
C LEU A 222 8.10 -9.21 -13.88
N LEU A 223 8.82 -10.33 -14.03
CA LEU A 223 8.86 -11.06 -15.29
C LEU A 223 7.49 -11.63 -15.65
N SER A 224 6.82 -12.29 -14.70
CA SER A 224 5.46 -12.83 -14.90
C SER A 224 4.47 -11.71 -15.24
N ALA A 225 4.52 -10.58 -14.53
CA ALA A 225 3.69 -9.40 -14.85
C ALA A 225 3.97 -8.85 -16.24
N HIS A 226 5.22 -8.89 -16.71
CA HIS A 226 5.58 -8.52 -18.08
C HIS A 226 5.00 -9.50 -19.11
N GLU A 227 5.13 -10.80 -18.89
CA GLU A 227 4.60 -11.84 -19.78
C GLU A 227 3.07 -11.81 -19.86
N GLN A 228 2.38 -11.47 -18.76
CA GLN A 228 0.93 -11.29 -18.72
C GLN A 228 0.48 -9.91 -19.23
N GLY A 229 1.41 -9.02 -19.58
CA GLY A 229 1.08 -7.70 -20.15
C GLY A 229 0.46 -6.72 -19.16
N VAL A 230 0.66 -6.91 -17.85
CA VAL A 230 0.04 -6.09 -16.77
C VAL A 230 1.04 -5.16 -16.07
N MET A 231 2.24 -5.01 -16.62
CA MET A 231 3.22 -4.06 -16.09
C MET A 231 2.64 -2.65 -16.00
N ASP A 232 1.63 -2.32 -16.82
CA ASP A 232 0.98 -1.01 -16.81
C ASP A 232 0.17 -0.70 -15.54
N LYS A 233 -0.18 -1.74 -14.78
CA LYS A 233 -0.94 -1.68 -13.53
C LYS A 233 -0.05 -1.62 -12.27
N LEU A 234 1.27 -1.66 -12.45
CA LEU A 234 2.23 -1.62 -11.35
C LEU A 234 2.69 -0.19 -11.04
N LEU A 235 2.61 0.17 -9.75
CA LEU A 235 3.00 1.46 -9.20
C LEU A 235 4.24 1.31 -8.29
N PHE A 236 5.00 2.39 -8.16
CA PHE A 236 6.11 2.45 -7.22
C PHE A 236 5.64 2.68 -5.78
N GLY A 237 6.27 1.99 -4.84
CA GLY A 237 6.13 2.22 -3.41
C GLY A 237 7.41 1.82 -2.68
N SER A 238 7.72 2.49 -1.57
CA SER A 238 8.88 2.13 -0.74
C SER A 238 8.52 1.22 0.44
N GLY A 239 7.30 1.34 0.96
CA GLY A 239 6.92 0.64 2.18
C GLY A 239 7.68 1.13 3.41
N PHE A 240 8.10 2.41 3.42
CA PHE A 240 8.64 3.04 4.64
C PHE A 240 7.70 2.75 5.84
N PRO A 241 8.24 2.40 7.02
CA PRO A 241 9.63 2.51 7.46
C PRO A 241 10.53 1.31 7.16
N PHE A 242 10.04 0.31 6.43
CA PHE A 242 10.74 -0.95 6.23
C PHE A 242 11.87 -0.86 5.20
N SER A 243 11.67 0.00 4.20
CA SER A 243 12.65 0.41 3.21
C SER A 243 12.48 1.90 2.91
N THR A 244 13.51 2.52 2.34
CA THR A 244 13.43 3.91 1.83
C THR A 244 13.19 3.92 0.33
N ALA A 245 12.72 5.05 -0.20
CA ALA A 245 12.54 5.20 -1.64
C ALA A 245 13.85 4.96 -2.42
N SER A 246 14.99 5.45 -1.89
CA SER A 246 16.31 5.23 -2.51
C SER A 246 16.65 3.74 -2.62
N GLU A 247 16.51 3.00 -1.51
CA GLU A 247 16.79 1.55 -1.49
C GLU A 247 15.91 0.79 -2.49
N CYS A 248 14.63 1.13 -2.57
CA CYS A 248 13.70 0.51 -3.50
C CYS A 248 14.02 0.85 -4.97
N ILE A 249 14.39 2.10 -5.26
CA ILE A 249 14.82 2.53 -6.61
C ILE A 249 16.07 1.77 -7.04
N ASP A 250 17.09 1.69 -6.17
CA ASP A 250 18.33 0.99 -6.45
C ASP A 250 18.08 -0.50 -6.72
N THR A 251 17.23 -1.12 -5.90
CA THR A 251 16.87 -2.53 -6.06
C THR A 251 16.09 -2.78 -7.36
N LEU A 252 15.11 -1.92 -7.68
CA LEU A 252 14.30 -2.04 -8.89
C LEU A 252 15.18 -2.02 -10.15
N PHE A 253 16.15 -1.12 -10.22
CA PHE A 253 17.05 -1.03 -11.38
C PHE A 253 18.19 -2.05 -11.38
N SER A 254 18.47 -2.67 -10.22
CA SER A 254 19.47 -3.73 -10.10
C SER A 254 18.89 -5.13 -10.29
N ILE A 255 17.57 -5.28 -10.45
CA ILE A 255 16.89 -6.59 -10.44
C ILE A 255 17.45 -7.58 -11.48
N ASN A 256 17.83 -7.10 -12.67
CA ASN A 256 18.38 -7.93 -13.74
C ASN A 256 19.83 -8.38 -13.50
N GLN A 257 20.50 -7.91 -12.43
CA GLN A 257 21.82 -8.44 -12.05
C GLN A 257 21.76 -9.94 -11.74
N LEU A 258 20.60 -10.43 -11.26
CA LEU A 258 20.35 -11.85 -11.01
C LEU A 258 20.46 -12.73 -12.27
N CYS A 259 20.27 -12.14 -13.46
CA CYS A 259 20.32 -12.84 -14.73
C CYS A 259 21.74 -12.88 -15.34
N GLN A 260 22.67 -12.08 -14.82
CA GLN A 260 24.02 -11.96 -15.39
C GLN A 260 24.75 -13.30 -15.36
N GLY A 261 25.31 -13.71 -16.51
CA GLY A 261 26.00 -14.99 -16.64
C GLY A 261 25.08 -16.22 -16.66
N THR A 262 23.77 -16.03 -16.80
CA THR A 262 22.77 -17.09 -16.90
C THR A 262 21.99 -16.99 -18.23
N ASN A 263 21.14 -17.98 -18.51
CA ASN A 263 20.17 -17.94 -19.63
C ASN A 263 18.78 -17.46 -19.18
N LEU A 264 18.66 -16.88 -17.99
CA LEU A 264 17.39 -16.34 -17.52
C LEU A 264 17.00 -15.10 -18.33
N PRO A 265 15.72 -14.94 -18.70
CA PRO A 265 15.25 -13.73 -19.36
C PRO A 265 15.44 -12.50 -18.47
N MET A 266 15.47 -11.31 -19.06
CA MET A 266 15.53 -10.06 -18.30
C MET A 266 14.16 -9.38 -18.31
N VAL A 267 13.82 -8.69 -17.23
CA VAL A 267 12.69 -7.77 -17.23
C VAL A 267 13.07 -6.54 -18.06
N PRO A 268 12.26 -6.11 -19.06
CA PRO A 268 12.61 -4.96 -19.89
C PRO A 268 12.86 -3.69 -19.07
N ARG A 269 13.98 -3.01 -19.35
CA ARG A 269 14.43 -1.85 -18.55
C ARG A 269 13.49 -0.65 -18.64
N ASP A 270 12.85 -0.46 -19.79
CA ASP A 270 11.82 0.55 -20.01
C ASP A 270 10.59 0.29 -19.15
N GLN A 271 10.18 -0.98 -18.98
CA GLN A 271 9.07 -1.36 -18.10
C GLN A 271 9.41 -1.11 -16.63
N LEU A 272 10.64 -1.43 -16.19
CA LEU A 272 11.11 -1.10 -14.83
C LEU A 272 11.08 0.42 -14.59
N ARG A 273 11.54 1.22 -15.56
CA ARG A 273 11.47 2.69 -15.50
C ARG A 273 10.02 3.19 -15.49
N ALA A 274 9.13 2.55 -16.24
CA ALA A 274 7.72 2.92 -16.32
C ALA A 274 6.99 2.72 -14.98
N ILE A 275 7.34 1.72 -14.17
CA ILE A 275 6.79 1.57 -12.81
C ILE A 275 7.12 2.80 -11.96
N LEU A 276 8.36 3.28 -12.00
CA LEU A 276 8.82 4.43 -11.20
C LEU A 276 8.16 5.76 -11.61
N HIS A 277 7.91 5.94 -12.90
CA HIS A 277 7.37 7.18 -13.46
C HIS A 277 5.89 7.11 -13.83
N ARG A 278 5.19 6.04 -13.45
CA ARG A 278 3.75 5.89 -13.71
C ARG A 278 3.01 7.08 -13.12
N ASP A 279 2.02 7.58 -13.87
CA ASP A 279 1.07 8.56 -13.33
C ASP A 279 0.15 7.89 -12.30
N ALA A 280 0.66 7.75 -11.07
CA ALA A 280 -0.08 7.17 -9.95
C ALA A 280 -1.29 8.02 -9.56
N LEU A 281 -1.25 9.34 -9.78
CA LEU A 281 -2.39 10.21 -9.48
C LEU A 281 -3.55 9.91 -10.42
N ALA A 282 -3.30 9.79 -11.73
CA ALA A 282 -4.33 9.37 -12.68
C ALA A 282 -4.82 7.94 -12.44
N ALA A 283 -3.91 7.01 -12.12
CA ALA A 283 -4.25 5.63 -11.80
C ALA A 283 -5.17 5.51 -10.57
N LEU A 284 -4.97 6.35 -9.55
CA LEU A 284 -5.74 6.31 -8.30
C LEU A 284 -6.81 7.40 -8.21
N ARG A 285 -7.04 8.16 -9.29
CA ARG A 285 -7.99 9.29 -9.35
C ARG A 285 -7.71 10.35 -8.28
N LEU A 286 -6.44 10.55 -7.94
CA LEU A 286 -6.00 11.54 -6.95
C LEU A 286 -5.73 12.89 -7.62
N ARG A 287 -5.90 13.97 -6.86
CA ARG A 287 -5.54 15.32 -7.28
C ARG A 287 -4.10 15.63 -6.89
N SER A 288 -3.40 16.41 -7.71
CA SER A 288 -2.07 16.88 -7.35
C SER A 288 -2.18 17.92 -6.23
N PRO A 289 -1.33 17.87 -5.19
CA PRO A 289 -1.40 18.84 -4.11
C PRO A 289 -1.12 20.28 -4.55
N ALA A 290 -0.33 20.46 -5.61
CA ALA A 290 -0.06 21.78 -6.20
C ALA A 290 -1.33 22.47 -6.78
N THR A 291 -2.39 21.71 -7.07
CA THR A 291 -3.67 22.25 -7.56
C THR A 291 -4.63 22.61 -6.42
N VAL A 292 -4.40 22.11 -5.20
CA VAL A 292 -5.27 22.33 -4.03
C VAL A 292 -4.87 23.59 -3.26
N ALA A 293 -3.58 23.96 -3.25
CA ALA A 293 -3.09 25.17 -2.57
C ALA A 293 -3.45 26.50 -3.27
N GLY A 294 -4.13 26.46 -4.42
CA GLY A 294 -4.50 27.63 -5.23
C GLY A 294 -6.01 27.88 -5.35
N ALA A 295 -6.84 27.17 -4.57
CA ALA A 295 -8.30 27.34 -4.50
C ALA A 295 -8.72 27.75 -3.09
#